data_AF-A0A7M3LTQ1-F1
#
_entry.id   AF-A0A7M3LTQ1-F1
#
_cell.length_a   1.000
_cell.length_b   1.000
_cell.length_c   1.000
_cell.angle_alpha   90.00
_cell.angle_beta   90.00
_cell.angle_gamma   90.00
#
_symmetry.space_group_name_H-M   'P 1'
#
loop_
_entity.id
_entity.type
_entity.pdbx_description
1 polymer ?
#
loop_
_entity_poly.entity_id
_entity_poly.type
_entity_poly.pdbx_seq_one_letter_code
_entity_poly.pdbx_strand_id
1 'polypeptide(L)'
;MRDLTPAFLSRRAHTTYARYAASQFAKAENRRAREGEPHWKNIMHMLRLMISGALLLESGTLHIDVGPYRERLLAVRRGELSWDEVRAWREELSTRLDRALAASPLPEHPDTTRVENWLISVRRRSLADGAIPA
;
A
#
# COMPACT_ATOMS: atom_id res chain seq x y z
N MET A 1 -6.34 19.20 1.72
CA MET A 1 -6.34 17.81 1.20
C MET A 1 -5.83 16.80 2.24
N ARG A 2 -4.74 17.10 2.98
CA ARG A 2 -4.24 16.24 4.08
C ARG A 2 -5.29 15.94 5.15
N ASP A 3 -6.15 16.90 5.50
CA ASP A 3 -7.21 16.69 6.51
C ASP A 3 -8.35 15.76 6.04
N LEU A 4 -8.43 15.51 4.72
CA LEU A 4 -9.39 14.57 4.14
C LEU A 4 -8.81 13.16 4.04
N THR A 5 -7.50 12.98 4.14
CA THR A 5 -6.83 11.68 4.04
C THR A 5 -7.49 10.58 4.88
N PRO A 6 -7.85 10.80 6.16
CA PRO A 6 -8.52 9.78 6.96
C PRO A 6 -9.84 9.27 6.36
N ALA A 7 -10.58 10.12 5.63
CA ALA A 7 -11.86 9.74 5.04
C ALA A 7 -11.71 8.71 3.90
N PHE A 8 -10.53 8.60 3.30
CA PHE A 8 -10.25 7.62 2.24
C PHE A 8 -9.79 6.25 2.77
N LEU A 9 -9.43 6.15 4.05
CA LEU A 9 -8.81 4.96 4.61
C LEU A 9 -9.87 4.00 5.15
N SER A 10 -9.66 2.70 4.92
CA SER A 10 -10.53 1.66 5.45
C SER A 10 -9.81 0.31 5.48
N ARG A 11 -10.40 -0.67 6.17
CA ARG A 11 -9.93 -2.07 6.22
C ARG A 11 -9.79 -2.72 4.84
N ARG A 12 -10.43 -2.16 3.79
CA ARG A 12 -10.23 -2.54 2.38
C ARG A 12 -8.77 -2.40 1.91
N ALA A 13 -7.94 -1.65 2.63
CA ALA A 13 -6.51 -1.60 2.41
C ALA A 13 -5.89 -3.02 2.43
N HIS A 14 -6.30 -3.88 3.38
CA HIS A 14 -5.82 -5.26 3.48
C HIS A 14 -5.93 -6.00 2.15
N THR A 15 -7.16 -6.10 1.61
CA THR A 15 -7.42 -6.81 0.36
C THR A 15 -6.65 -6.20 -0.82
N THR A 16 -6.53 -4.88 -0.85
CA THR A 16 -5.79 -4.17 -1.90
C THR A 16 -4.30 -4.56 -1.89
N TYR A 17 -3.64 -4.47 -0.73
CA TYR A 17 -2.23 -4.81 -0.60
C TYR A 17 -1.97 -6.30 -0.80
N ALA A 18 -2.81 -7.17 -0.23
CA ALA A 18 -2.67 -8.63 -0.35
C ALA A 18 -2.82 -9.11 -1.81
N ARG A 19 -3.85 -8.63 -2.54
CA ARG A 19 -4.04 -8.97 -3.95
C ARG A 19 -2.90 -8.47 -4.84
N TYR A 20 -2.44 -7.24 -4.58
CA TYR A 20 -1.29 -6.70 -5.30
C TYR A 20 -0.04 -7.55 -5.07
N ALA A 21 0.28 -7.88 -3.81
CA ALA A 21 1.44 -8.69 -3.46
C ALA A 21 1.38 -10.07 -4.10
N ALA A 22 0.23 -10.75 -4.05
CA ALA A 22 0.04 -12.04 -4.71
C ALA A 22 0.29 -11.96 -6.23
N SER A 23 -0.25 -10.93 -6.90
CA SER A 23 -0.05 -10.74 -8.33
C SER A 23 1.42 -10.46 -8.70
N GLN A 24 2.12 -9.62 -7.93
CA GLN A 24 3.54 -9.33 -8.18
C GLN A 24 4.42 -10.55 -7.93
N PHE A 25 4.13 -11.32 -6.87
CA PHE A 25 4.90 -12.51 -6.55
C PHE A 25 4.75 -13.58 -7.63
N ALA A 26 3.53 -13.86 -8.10
CA ALA A 26 3.29 -14.79 -9.20
C ALA A 26 4.03 -14.39 -10.49
N LYS A 27 4.05 -13.08 -10.82
CA LYS A 27 4.83 -12.57 -11.96
C LYS A 27 6.33 -12.81 -11.78
N ALA A 28 6.84 -12.62 -10.56
CA ALA A 28 8.25 -12.83 -10.27
C ALA A 28 8.65 -14.30 -10.28
N GLU A 29 7.79 -15.21 -9.77
CA GLU A 29 7.99 -16.66 -9.87
C GLU A 29 8.06 -17.11 -11.33
N ASN A 30 7.10 -16.67 -12.16
CA ASN A 30 7.07 -17.01 -13.58
C ASN A 30 8.31 -16.48 -14.32
N ARG A 31 8.76 -15.26 -14.00
CA ARG A 31 9.99 -14.70 -14.57
C ARG A 31 11.20 -15.51 -14.16
N ARG A 32 11.37 -15.78 -12.86
CA ARG A 32 12.49 -16.57 -12.34
C ARG A 32 12.55 -17.96 -12.99
N ALA A 33 11.40 -18.61 -13.18
CA ALA A 33 11.33 -19.91 -13.85
C ALA A 33 11.78 -19.85 -15.32
N ARG A 34 11.57 -18.71 -16.01
CA ARG A 34 11.92 -18.52 -17.42
C ARG A 34 13.32 -17.97 -17.65
N GLU A 35 13.79 -17.10 -16.75
CA GLU A 35 14.99 -16.27 -16.94
C GLU A 35 16.07 -16.53 -15.86
N GLY A 36 15.83 -17.46 -14.93
CA GLY A 36 16.73 -17.80 -13.83
C GLY A 36 16.63 -16.87 -12.61
N GLU A 37 16.25 -15.61 -12.81
CA GLU A 37 16.16 -14.60 -11.75
C GLU A 37 14.90 -13.70 -11.83
N PRO A 38 14.40 -13.21 -10.68
CA PRO A 38 13.33 -12.21 -10.66
C PRO A 38 13.87 -10.80 -10.93
N HIS A 39 12.97 -9.84 -11.18
CA HIS A 39 13.34 -8.42 -11.09
C HIS A 39 13.40 -7.99 -9.62
N TRP A 40 14.61 -7.93 -9.06
CA TRP A 40 14.86 -7.56 -7.66
C TRP A 40 14.24 -6.23 -7.21
N LYS A 41 14.25 -5.22 -8.10
CA LYS A 41 13.56 -3.94 -7.85
C LYS A 41 12.05 -4.12 -7.63
N ASN A 42 11.41 -5.01 -8.38
CA ASN A 42 9.98 -5.25 -8.29
C ASN A 42 9.64 -6.03 -7.01
N ILE A 43 10.46 -7.03 -6.65
CA ILE A 43 10.35 -7.75 -5.37
C ILE A 43 10.48 -6.79 -4.18
N MET A 44 11.51 -5.93 -4.19
CA MET A 44 11.69 -4.91 -3.15
C MET A 44 10.46 -4.02 -3.04
N HIS A 45 9.91 -3.54 -4.17
CA HIS A 45 8.73 -2.67 -4.15
C HIS A 45 7.49 -3.39 -3.61
N MET A 46 7.30 -4.66 -3.96
CA MET A 46 6.23 -5.49 -3.42
C MET A 46 6.33 -5.59 -1.89
N LEU A 47 7.49 -5.97 -1.35
CA LEU A 47 7.72 -6.08 0.09
C LEU A 47 7.51 -4.74 0.80
N ARG A 48 8.01 -3.65 0.21
CA ARG A 48 7.80 -2.29 0.71
C ARG A 48 6.33 -1.93 0.85
N LEU A 49 5.52 -2.28 -0.16
CA LEU A 49 4.07 -2.02 -0.12
C LEU A 49 3.38 -2.88 0.94
N MET A 50 3.78 -4.14 1.12
CA MET A 50 3.24 -4.98 2.19
C MET A 50 3.53 -4.40 3.58
N ILE A 51 4.76 -3.91 3.81
CA ILE A 51 5.14 -3.19 5.04
C ILE A 51 4.23 -1.97 5.24
N SER A 52 4.05 -1.16 4.20
CA SER A 52 3.22 0.05 4.26
C SER A 52 1.75 -0.28 4.56
N GLY A 53 1.23 -1.36 3.96
CA GLY A 53 -0.12 -1.85 4.22
C GLY A 53 -0.31 -2.34 5.66
N ALA A 54 0.68 -3.05 6.22
CA ALA A 54 0.65 -3.49 7.61
C ALA A 54 0.67 -2.30 8.58
N LEU A 55 1.60 -1.36 8.40
CA LEU A 55 1.68 -0.15 9.23
C LEU A 55 0.41 0.70 9.14
N LEU A 56 -0.20 0.81 7.96
CA LEU A 56 -1.47 1.49 7.77
C LEU A 56 -2.60 0.82 8.56
N LEU A 57 -2.69 -0.51 8.51
CA LEU A 57 -3.72 -1.25 9.25
C LEU A 57 -3.48 -1.22 10.76
N GLU A 58 -2.23 -1.19 11.22
CA GLU A 58 -1.86 -1.12 12.64
C GLU A 58 -2.12 0.27 13.24
N SER A 59 -1.76 1.34 12.54
CA SER A 59 -1.78 2.71 13.07
C SER A 59 -2.99 3.54 12.64
N GLY A 60 -3.69 3.12 11.58
CA GLY A 60 -4.69 3.95 10.90
C GLY A 60 -4.10 5.12 10.10
N THR A 61 -2.77 5.25 10.04
CA THR A 61 -2.06 6.35 9.37
C THR A 61 -1.18 5.81 8.24
N LEU A 62 -1.14 6.51 7.12
CA LEU A 62 -0.29 6.13 5.99
C LEU A 62 1.16 6.54 6.26
N HIS A 63 2.01 5.58 6.59
CA HIS A 63 3.46 5.76 6.71
C HIS A 63 4.16 5.40 5.39
N ILE A 64 4.85 6.38 4.79
CA ILE A 64 5.61 6.18 3.53
C ILE A 64 7.04 5.74 3.81
N ASP A 65 7.57 6.10 4.98
CA ASP A 65 8.90 5.73 5.42
C ASP A 65 8.94 4.25 5.86
N VAL A 66 10.03 3.57 5.49
CA VAL A 66 10.22 2.13 5.73
C VAL A 66 11.05 1.85 6.98
N GLY A 67 11.57 2.90 7.63
CA GLY A 67 12.34 2.89 8.87
C GLY A 67 13.32 1.71 8.96
N PRO A 68 13.13 0.79 9.92
CA PRO A 68 14.06 -0.31 10.17
C PRO A 68 14.17 -1.31 9.00
N TYR A 69 13.21 -1.32 8.07
CA TYR A 69 13.23 -2.21 6.92
C TYR A 69 14.10 -1.70 5.76
N ARG A 70 14.61 -0.46 5.82
CA ARG A 70 15.33 0.17 4.73
C ARG A 70 16.49 -0.68 4.21
N GLU A 71 17.39 -1.09 5.10
CA GLU A 71 18.58 -1.85 4.70
C GLU A 71 18.21 -3.23 4.14
N ARG A 72 17.25 -3.93 4.76
CA ARG A 72 16.76 -5.22 4.27
C ARG A 72 16.10 -5.10 2.88
N LEU A 73 15.37 -4.02 2.62
CA LEU A 73 14.80 -3.72 1.30
C LEU A 73 15.89 -3.40 0.27
N LEU A 74 16.96 -2.71 0.66
CA LEU A 74 18.10 -2.45 -0.22
C LEU A 74 18.88 -3.73 -0.55
N ALA A 75 19.04 -4.64 0.41
CA ALA A 75 19.62 -5.96 0.19
C ALA A 75 18.82 -6.77 -0.83
N VAL A 76 17.49 -6.78 -0.73
CA VAL A 76 16.61 -7.38 -1.75
C VAL A 76 16.84 -6.73 -3.11
N ARG A 77 16.90 -5.40 -3.18
CA ARG A 77 17.12 -4.69 -4.44
C ARG A 77 18.44 -5.04 -5.10
N ARG A 78 19.48 -5.31 -4.31
CA ARG A 78 20.81 -5.75 -4.77
C ARG A 78 20.89 -7.25 -5.07
N GLY A 79 19.82 -8.02 -4.82
CA GLY A 79 19.80 -9.46 -5.04
C GLY A 79 20.59 -10.26 -3.99
N GLU A 80 20.81 -9.67 -2.81
CA GLU A 80 21.59 -10.30 -1.73
C GLU A 80 20.78 -11.32 -0.93
N LEU A 81 19.44 -11.27 -1.02
CA LEU A 81 18.57 -12.29 -0.43
C LEU A 81 18.31 -13.39 -1.44
N SER A 82 18.37 -14.63 -0.95
CA SER A 82 17.90 -15.80 -1.69
C SER A 82 16.39 -15.74 -1.93
N TRP A 83 15.94 -16.51 -2.92
CA TRP A 83 14.51 -16.61 -3.25
C TRP A 83 13.68 -17.13 -2.06
N ASP A 84 14.22 -18.07 -1.28
CA ASP A 84 13.53 -18.64 -0.13
C ASP A 84 13.43 -17.65 1.03
N GLU A 85 14.46 -16.81 1.24
CA GLU A 85 14.38 -15.70 2.20
C GLU A 85 13.34 -14.66 1.81
N VAL A 86 13.21 -14.35 0.52
CA VAL A 86 12.13 -13.48 0.01
C VAL A 86 10.76 -14.12 0.23
N ARG A 87 10.61 -15.42 -0.06
CA ARG A 87 9.36 -16.16 0.15
C ARG A 87 8.96 -16.15 1.63
N ALA A 88 9.90 -16.44 2.53
CA ALA A 88 9.70 -16.42 3.97
C ALA A 88 9.30 -15.04 4.46
N TRP A 89 9.98 -13.98 3.99
CA TRP A 89 9.66 -12.61 4.40
C TRP A 89 8.28 -12.16 3.89
N ARG A 90 7.90 -12.55 2.67
CA ARG A 90 6.54 -12.32 2.17
C ARG A 90 5.50 -12.99 3.07
N GLU A 91 5.74 -14.22 3.50
CA GLU A 91 4.79 -14.96 4.34
C GLU A 91 4.64 -14.32 5.73
N GLU A 92 5.76 -13.90 6.33
CA GLU A 92 5.78 -13.12 7.56
C GLU A 92 4.95 -11.83 7.44
N LEU A 93 5.13 -11.08 6.33
CA LEU A 93 4.38 -9.86 6.08
C LEU A 93 2.90 -10.11 5.78
N SER A 94 2.56 -11.26 5.19
CA SER A 94 1.17 -11.67 4.95
C SER A 94 0.47 -11.96 6.28
N THR A 95 1.13 -12.72 7.15
CA THR A 95 0.66 -12.98 8.52
C THR A 95 0.52 -11.69 9.32
N ARG A 96 1.45 -10.74 9.15
CA ARG A 96 1.36 -9.42 9.78
C ARG A 96 0.15 -8.63 9.27
N LEU A 97 -0.10 -8.60 7.96
CA LEU A 97 -1.27 -7.95 7.37
C LEU A 97 -2.58 -8.52 7.95
N ASP A 98 -2.69 -9.84 8.08
CA ASP A 98 -3.88 -10.51 8.62
C ASP A 98 -4.11 -10.17 10.09
N ARG A 99 -3.05 -10.19 10.90
CA ARG A 99 -3.12 -9.76 12.32
C ARG A 99 -3.48 -8.27 12.44
N ALA A 100 -2.89 -7.42 11.60
CA ALA A 100 -3.15 -5.99 11.60
C ALA A 100 -4.61 -5.68 11.24
N LEU A 101 -5.20 -6.42 10.30
CA LEU A 101 -6.62 -6.29 9.95
C LEU A 101 -7.53 -6.56 11.16
N ALA A 102 -7.25 -7.63 11.91
CA ALA A 102 -8.07 -8.03 13.06
C ALA A 102 -8.13 -6.96 14.17
N ALA A 103 -7.03 -6.25 14.40
CA ALA A 103 -6.91 -5.20 15.41
C ALA A 103 -7.03 -3.77 14.84
N SER A 104 -7.41 -3.61 13.56
CA SER A 104 -7.27 -2.33 12.87
C SER A 104 -8.24 -1.26 13.42
N PRO A 105 -7.76 -0.02 13.67
CA PRO A 105 -8.59 1.11 14.02
C PRO A 105 -9.33 1.70 12.82
N LEU A 106 -9.01 1.25 11.59
CA LEU A 106 -9.66 1.74 10.39
C LEU A 106 -11.12 1.24 10.31
N PRO A 107 -12.03 2.07 9.76
CA PRO A 107 -13.40 1.66 9.51
C PRO A 107 -13.46 0.57 8.42
N GLU A 108 -14.57 -0.18 8.36
CA GLU A 108 -14.76 -1.18 7.30
C GLU A 108 -14.78 -0.53 5.90
N HIS A 109 -15.45 0.61 5.79
CA HIS A 109 -15.61 1.37 4.56
C HIS A 109 -15.06 2.80 4.69
N PRO A 110 -14.54 3.39 3.60
CA PRO A 110 -14.16 4.79 3.59
C PRO A 110 -15.39 5.68 3.82
N ASP A 111 -15.17 6.88 4.36
CA ASP A 111 -16.21 7.89 4.57
C ASP A 111 -16.51 8.61 3.24
N THR A 112 -17.28 7.94 2.39
CA THR A 112 -17.64 8.43 1.05
C THR A 112 -18.46 9.72 1.13
N THR A 113 -19.33 9.85 2.13
CA THR A 113 -20.16 11.05 2.33
C THR A 113 -19.30 12.28 2.58
N ARG A 114 -18.29 12.19 3.45
CA ARG A 114 -17.37 13.31 3.71
C ARG A 114 -16.53 13.65 2.49
N VAL A 115 -16.06 12.65 1.75
CA VAL A 115 -15.32 12.86 0.48
C VAL A 115 -16.20 13.55 -0.57
N GLU A 116 -17.44 13.09 -0.75
CA GLU A 116 -18.39 13.64 -1.71
C GLU A 116 -18.75 15.09 -1.38
N ASN A 117 -19.10 15.37 -0.12
CA ASN A 117 -19.38 16.74 0.33
C ASN A 117 -18.19 17.67 0.08
N TRP A 118 -16.97 17.19 0.31
CA TRP A 118 -15.77 17.95 0.01
C TRP A 118 -15.62 18.20 -1.50
N LEU A 119 -15.81 17.19 -2.36
CA LEU A 119 -15.74 17.31 -3.82
C LEU A 119 -16.78 18.30 -4.36
N ILE A 120 -18.02 18.26 -3.87
CA ILE A 120 -19.08 19.22 -4.21
C ILE A 120 -18.63 20.64 -3.82
N SER A 121 -18.04 20.81 -2.63
CA SER A 121 -17.55 22.12 -2.17
C SER A 121 -16.45 22.68 -3.10
N VAL A 122 -15.53 21.82 -3.57
CA VAL A 122 -14.48 22.20 -4.52
C VAL A 122 -15.11 22.65 -5.83
N ARG A 123 -16.05 21.86 -6.36
CA ARG A 123 -16.75 22.18 -7.61
C ARG A 123 -17.49 23.52 -7.53
N ARG A 124 -18.20 23.79 -6.43
CA ARG A 124 -18.91 25.06 -6.21
C ARG A 124 -17.96 26.26 -6.20
N ARG A 125 -16.81 26.15 -5.51
CA ARG A 125 -15.79 27.22 -5.51
C ARG A 125 -15.22 27.47 -6.91
N SER A 126 -14.87 26.42 -7.65
CA SER A 126 -14.36 26.57 -9.02
C SER A 126 -15.36 27.21 -9.98
N LEU A 127 -16.66 26.99 -9.79
CA LEU A 127 -17.69 27.66 -10.60
C LEU A 127 -17.90 29.13 -10.20
N ALA A 128 -17.72 29.46 -8.92
CA ALA A 128 -17.79 30.84 -8.44
C ALA A 128 -16.55 31.66 -8.87
N ASP A 129 -15.36 31.07 -8.83
CA ASP A 129 -14.10 31.71 -9.24
C ASP A 129 -13.97 31.84 -10.78
N GLY A 130 -14.74 31.05 -11.54
CA GLY A 130 -14.79 31.08 -13.01
C GLY A 130 -15.89 31.97 -13.60
N ALA A 131 -16.63 32.71 -12.78
CA ALA A 131 -17.63 33.66 -13.26
C ALA A 131 -16.93 34.88 -13.88
N ILE A 132 -16.97 34.96 -15.22
CA ILE A 132 -16.54 36.14 -16.00
C ILE A 132 -17.39 37.33 -15.53
N PRO A 133 -16.79 38.45 -15.09
CA PRO A 133 -17.57 39.65 -14.76
C PRO A 133 -18.27 40.16 -16.03
N ALA A 134 -19.56 40.46 -15.88
CA ALA A 134 -20.47 40.92 -16.93
C ALA A 134 -20.04 42.25 -17.56
#